data_AF-A0A0Z8FTD8-F1
#
_entry.id   AF-A0A0Z8FTD8-F1
#
_cell.length_a   1.000
_cell.length_b   1.000
_cell.length_c   1.000
_cell.angle_alpha   90.00
_cell.angle_beta   90.00
_cell.angle_gamma   90.00
#
_symmetry.space_group_name_H-M   'P 1'
#
loop_
_entity.id
_entity.type
_entity.pdbx_description
1 polymer ?
#
loop_
_entity_poly.entity_id
_entity_poly.type
_entity_poly.pdbx_seq_one_letter_code
_entity_poly.pdbx_strand_id
1 'polypeptide(L)'
;MADKFEQFFTDTLNEILLEHVKELKSQSEIDEFYEKYEKADFSELLLEMINDTSKRLVANAKSVMYENTLLFRCEEAEIVARINQEWFKAFAASETMYMMVFEAVKDYSDYVKQIDDNEREKSIHKYTVLKYIHGRGLQQFLEIITLMKNGFADGAYSRWRSLYELNIIASFISKYGEEVAEAYISSHNTNERYEWARACGEFNEIKRLISFNDIRNKADFPSDLWKHQYQLANEVVHPSSQGTFNRLGTMIDENKITVGHTDYGLTTPGEHSAITLAQLTGLLLTVYPSGDALVAINMINKWVDVVREQYFKTHDFIFPDDAKLWDDIMNSNESEI
;
A
#
# COMPACT_ATOMS: atom_id res chain seq x y z
N MET A 1 15.31 -31.27 2.44
CA MET A 1 16.64 -30.65 2.28
C MET A 1 17.49 -31.23 3.41
N ALA A 2 18.63 -31.87 3.12
CA ALA A 2 19.46 -32.45 4.19
C ALA A 2 20.04 -31.33 5.06
N ASP A 3 20.03 -31.50 6.38
CA ASP A 3 20.68 -30.57 7.31
C ASP A 3 22.20 -30.68 7.13
N LYS A 4 22.75 -29.75 6.36
CA LYS A 4 24.18 -29.77 5.99
C LYS A 4 25.10 -29.55 7.18
N PHE A 5 24.67 -28.78 8.17
CA PHE A 5 25.50 -28.46 9.33
C PHE A 5 25.53 -29.65 10.29
N GLU A 6 24.36 -30.22 10.59
CA GLU A 6 24.26 -31.42 11.41
C GLU A 6 25.00 -32.59 10.76
N GLN A 7 24.84 -32.77 9.45
CA GLN A 7 25.59 -33.78 8.70
C GLN A 7 27.11 -33.57 8.80
N PHE A 8 27.60 -32.34 8.58
CA PHE A 8 29.03 -32.02 8.73
C PHE A 8 29.54 -32.31 10.15
N PHE A 9 28.76 -31.95 11.17
CA PHE A 9 29.12 -32.19 12.57
C PHE A 9 29.21 -33.68 12.88
N THR A 10 28.18 -34.46 12.50
CA THR A 10 28.14 -35.92 12.70
C THR A 10 29.24 -36.62 11.92
N ASP A 11 29.49 -36.23 10.67
CA ASP A 11 30.56 -36.81 9.84
C ASP A 11 31.94 -36.53 10.47
N THR A 12 32.17 -35.31 10.95
CA THR A 12 33.41 -34.93 11.65
C THR A 12 33.61 -35.73 12.94
N LEU A 13 32.55 -35.88 13.76
CA LEU A 13 32.62 -36.70 14.98
C LEU A 13 32.92 -38.17 14.66
N ASN A 14 32.29 -38.72 13.62
CA ASN A 14 32.51 -40.09 13.19
C ASN A 14 33.94 -40.31 12.66
N GLU A 15 34.50 -39.34 11.94
CA GLU A 15 35.90 -39.39 11.49
C GLU A 15 36.85 -39.42 12.69
N ILE A 16 36.68 -38.52 13.66
CA ILE A 16 37.49 -38.46 14.89
C ILE A 16 37.36 -39.75 15.70
N LEU A 17 36.13 -40.28 15.82
CA LEU A 17 35.85 -41.57 16.47
C LEU A 17 36.66 -42.69 15.80
N LEU A 18 36.60 -42.81 14.48
CA LEU A 18 37.30 -43.85 13.72
C LEU A 18 38.82 -43.71 13.80
N GLU A 19 39.35 -42.49 13.89
CA GLU A 19 40.77 -42.25 14.12
C GLU A 19 41.20 -42.72 15.52
N HIS A 20 40.44 -42.35 16.55
CA HIS A 20 40.79 -42.73 17.93
C HIS A 20 40.73 -44.25 18.15
N VAL A 21 39.73 -44.93 17.59
CA VAL A 21 39.60 -46.39 17.68
C VAL A 21 40.80 -47.13 17.09
N LYS A 22 41.46 -46.58 16.05
CA LYS A 22 42.66 -47.17 15.45
C LYS A 22 43.89 -47.12 16.36
N GLU A 23 43.91 -46.23 17.34
CA GLU A 23 45.04 -46.05 18.27
C GLU A 23 44.99 -47.01 19.47
N LEU A 24 43.82 -47.62 19.72
CA LEU A 24 43.60 -48.58 20.82
C LEU A 24 44.19 -49.95 20.49
N LYS A 25 44.74 -50.64 21.50
CA LYS A 25 45.60 -51.83 21.29
C LYS A 25 44.90 -53.15 21.57
N SER A 26 43.75 -53.13 22.23
CA SER A 26 42.99 -54.33 22.58
C SER A 26 41.48 -54.15 22.38
N GLN A 27 40.78 -55.25 22.11
CA GLN A 27 39.33 -55.24 21.93
C GLN A 27 38.59 -54.74 23.18
N SER A 28 39.10 -55.06 24.38
CA SER A 28 38.52 -54.60 25.64
C SER A 28 38.58 -53.08 25.80
N GLU A 29 39.64 -52.42 25.30
CA GLU A 29 39.75 -50.95 25.34
C GLU A 29 38.78 -50.29 24.36
N ILE A 30 38.56 -50.91 23.19
CA ILE A 30 37.61 -50.43 22.16
C ILE A 30 36.17 -50.50 22.68
N ASP A 31 35.79 -51.63 23.27
CA ASP A 31 34.42 -51.84 23.77
C ASP A 31 34.10 -50.86 24.93
N GLU A 32 35.05 -50.61 25.84
CA GLU A 32 34.89 -49.64 26.93
C GLU A 32 34.78 -48.19 26.41
N PHE A 33 35.52 -47.85 25.36
CA PHE A 33 35.46 -46.52 24.74
C PHE A 33 34.13 -46.29 24.02
N TYR A 34 33.63 -47.26 23.25
CA TYR A 34 32.33 -47.14 22.60
C TYR A 34 31.20 -46.95 23.63
N GLU A 35 31.22 -47.67 24.75
CA GLU A 35 30.23 -47.48 25.81
C GLU A 35 30.27 -46.07 26.40
N LYS A 36 31.47 -45.48 26.54
CA LYS A 36 31.62 -44.08 26.99
C LYS A 36 31.18 -43.08 25.92
N TYR A 37 31.52 -43.33 24.65
CA TYR A 37 31.16 -42.48 23.52
C TYR A 37 29.65 -42.43 23.30
N GLU A 38 28.97 -43.57 23.35
CA GLU A 38 27.50 -43.63 23.24
C GLU A 38 26.78 -42.88 24.36
N LYS A 39 27.40 -42.78 25.55
CA LYS A 39 26.89 -42.03 26.70
C LYS A 39 27.36 -40.58 26.73
N ALA A 40 28.26 -40.17 25.84
CA ALA A 40 28.82 -38.83 25.84
C ALA A 40 27.80 -37.81 25.34
N ASP A 41 27.77 -36.65 25.99
CA ASP A 41 26.96 -35.50 25.56
C ASP A 41 27.84 -34.53 24.77
N PHE A 42 27.57 -34.41 23.47
CA PHE A 42 28.26 -33.49 22.57
C PHE A 42 27.54 -32.14 22.40
N SER A 43 26.48 -31.88 23.18
CA SER A 43 25.67 -30.66 23.04
C SER A 43 26.50 -29.38 23.23
N GLU A 44 27.44 -29.37 24.18
CA GLU A 44 28.32 -28.21 24.41
C GLU A 44 29.25 -27.96 23.21
N LEU A 45 29.84 -29.02 22.66
CA LEU A 45 30.69 -28.94 21.47
C LEU A 45 29.89 -28.47 20.24
N LEU A 46 28.69 -28.99 20.04
CA LEU A 46 27.78 -28.56 18.97
C LEU A 46 27.48 -27.06 19.08
N LEU A 47 27.15 -26.58 20.29
CA LEU A 47 26.89 -25.16 20.54
C LEU A 47 28.13 -24.29 20.30
N GLU A 48 29.31 -24.74 20.69
CA GLU A 48 30.57 -24.02 20.43
C GLU A 48 30.83 -23.93 18.92
N MET A 49 30.67 -25.03 18.18
CA MET A 49 30.82 -25.06 16.73
C MET A 49 29.79 -24.17 16.02
N ILE A 50 28.53 -24.16 16.46
CA ILE A 50 27.50 -23.24 15.94
C ILE A 50 27.93 -21.78 16.17
N ASN A 51 28.43 -21.47 17.37
CA ASN A 51 28.86 -20.12 17.72
C ASN A 51 30.09 -19.66 16.91
N ASP A 52 31.10 -20.51 16.73
CA ASP A 52 32.27 -20.16 15.92
C ASP A 52 31.92 -20.04 14.44
N THR A 53 31.15 -21.00 13.92
CA THR A 53 30.69 -21.00 12.52
C THR A 53 29.85 -19.78 12.22
N SER A 54 28.89 -19.42 13.08
CA SER A 54 28.08 -18.21 12.91
C SER A 54 28.91 -16.93 12.94
N LYS A 55 29.90 -16.82 13.84
CA LYS A 55 30.84 -15.68 13.86
C LYS A 55 31.61 -15.55 12.54
N ARG A 56 32.10 -16.68 12.00
CA ARG A 56 32.79 -16.70 10.69
C ARG A 56 31.85 -16.33 9.55
N LEU A 57 30.62 -16.84 9.53
CA LEU A 57 29.61 -16.50 8.53
C LEU A 57 29.25 -15.01 8.57
N VAL A 58 29.12 -14.41 9.76
CA VAL A 58 28.89 -12.96 9.90
C VAL A 58 30.09 -12.16 9.41
N ALA A 59 31.33 -12.56 9.74
CA ALA A 59 32.53 -11.90 9.26
C ALA A 59 32.63 -11.95 7.73
N ASN A 60 32.31 -13.09 7.13
CA ASN A 60 32.25 -13.26 5.69
C ASN A 60 31.14 -12.42 5.05
N ALA A 61 29.93 -12.43 5.63
CA ALA A 61 28.84 -11.59 5.14
C ALA A 61 29.23 -10.10 5.14
N LYS A 62 29.93 -9.63 6.17
CA LYS A 62 30.46 -8.26 6.24
C LYS A 62 31.50 -7.96 5.18
N SER A 63 32.37 -8.91 4.82
CA SER A 63 33.40 -8.66 3.81
C SER A 63 32.80 -8.53 2.41
N VAL A 64 31.71 -9.24 2.10
CA VAL A 64 31.05 -9.21 0.79
C VAL A 64 29.79 -8.34 0.71
N MET A 65 29.35 -7.72 1.81
CA MET A 65 28.02 -7.07 1.88
C MET A 65 27.82 -5.98 0.82
N TYR A 66 28.84 -5.18 0.52
CA TYR A 66 28.70 -4.08 -0.43
C TYR A 66 28.58 -4.57 -1.87
N GLU A 67 29.35 -5.59 -2.24
CA GLU A 67 29.29 -6.21 -3.57
C GLU A 67 27.94 -6.89 -3.78
N ASN A 68 27.48 -7.69 -2.81
CA ASN A 68 26.17 -8.33 -2.86
C ASN A 68 25.03 -7.30 -2.90
N THR A 69 25.11 -6.23 -2.12
CA THR A 69 24.11 -5.15 -2.15
C THR A 69 24.10 -4.45 -3.50
N LEU A 70 25.26 -4.23 -4.13
CA LEU A 70 25.34 -3.62 -5.45
C LEU A 70 24.70 -4.53 -6.51
N LEU A 71 25.02 -5.83 -6.49
CA LEU A 71 24.43 -6.81 -7.41
C LEU A 71 22.89 -6.85 -7.26
N PHE A 72 22.41 -6.95 -6.03
CA PHE A 72 20.97 -6.93 -5.72
C PHE A 72 20.30 -5.65 -6.24
N ARG A 73 20.91 -4.47 -6.04
CA ARG A 73 20.38 -3.20 -6.57
C ARG A 73 20.37 -3.13 -8.09
N CYS A 74 21.31 -3.77 -8.77
CA CYS A 74 21.31 -3.85 -10.23
C CYS A 74 20.10 -4.67 -10.72
N GLU A 75 19.83 -5.81 -10.09
CA GLU A 75 18.65 -6.64 -10.38
C GLU A 75 17.34 -5.87 -10.11
N GLU A 76 17.25 -5.18 -8.96
CA GLU A 76 16.10 -4.31 -8.64
C GLU A 76 15.91 -3.21 -9.69
N ALA A 77 16.99 -2.54 -10.08
CA ALA A 77 16.93 -1.45 -11.05
C ALA A 77 16.44 -1.93 -12.43
N GLU A 78 16.79 -3.14 -12.86
CA GLU A 78 16.30 -3.72 -14.11
C GLU A 78 14.79 -3.97 -14.06
N ILE A 79 14.28 -4.55 -12.96
CA ILE A 79 12.85 -4.79 -12.77
C ILE A 79 12.07 -3.47 -12.75
N VAL A 80 12.54 -2.49 -11.96
CA VAL A 80 11.92 -1.16 -11.88
C VAL A 80 11.94 -0.46 -13.23
N ALA A 81 13.03 -0.55 -13.99
CA ALA A 81 13.12 0.03 -15.33
C ALA A 81 12.09 -0.59 -16.28
N ARG A 82 11.93 -1.92 -16.26
CA ARG A 82 10.91 -2.61 -17.06
C ARG A 82 9.49 -2.15 -16.70
N ILE A 83 9.15 -2.13 -15.41
CA ILE A 83 7.85 -1.63 -14.92
C ILE A 83 7.60 -0.21 -15.44
N ASN A 84 8.57 0.69 -15.29
CA ASN A 84 8.43 2.07 -15.73
C ASN A 84 8.32 2.20 -17.25
N GLN A 85 8.96 1.32 -18.02
CA GLN A 85 8.86 1.30 -19.47
C GLN A 85 7.48 0.81 -19.95
N GLU A 86 7.02 -0.31 -19.41
CA GLU A 86 5.76 -0.95 -19.82
C GLU A 86 4.54 -0.14 -19.39
N TRP A 87 4.56 0.40 -18.17
CA TRP A 87 3.47 1.19 -17.58
C TRP A 87 3.62 2.70 -17.78
N PHE A 88 4.59 3.14 -18.58
CA PHE A 88 4.92 4.56 -18.76
C PHE A 88 3.69 5.43 -19.04
N LYS A 89 2.83 5.01 -19.97
CA LYS A 89 1.65 5.78 -20.38
C LYS A 89 0.62 5.92 -19.26
N ALA A 90 0.42 4.84 -18.49
CA ALA A 90 -0.47 4.82 -17.34
C ALA A 90 0.04 5.76 -16.24
N PHE A 91 1.33 5.69 -15.91
CA PHE A 91 1.94 6.59 -14.93
C PHE A 91 1.92 8.05 -15.38
N ALA A 92 2.22 8.34 -16.65
CA ALA A 92 2.16 9.68 -17.20
C ALA A 92 0.75 10.29 -17.13
N ALA A 93 -0.29 9.49 -17.37
CA ALA A 93 -1.68 9.92 -17.21
C ALA A 93 -1.99 10.31 -15.75
N SER A 94 -1.58 9.49 -14.77
CA SER A 94 -1.75 9.79 -13.34
C SER A 94 -0.94 11.01 -12.90
N GLU A 95 0.32 11.13 -13.32
CA GLU A 95 1.18 12.28 -13.00
C GLU A 95 0.62 13.58 -13.59
N THR A 96 0.07 13.52 -14.80
CA THR A 96 -0.62 14.66 -15.43
C THR A 96 -1.87 15.05 -14.66
N MET A 97 -2.67 14.07 -14.20
CA MET A 97 -3.82 14.33 -13.34
C MET A 97 -3.42 15.06 -12.06
N TYR A 98 -2.32 14.64 -11.42
CA TYR A 98 -1.80 15.30 -10.23
C TYR A 98 -1.49 16.77 -10.50
N MET A 99 -0.77 17.07 -11.60
CA MET A 99 -0.42 18.43 -11.98
C MET A 99 -1.67 19.29 -12.25
N MET A 100 -2.64 18.75 -12.99
CA MET A 100 -3.92 19.42 -13.29
C MET A 100 -4.70 19.76 -12.01
N VAL A 101 -4.84 18.80 -11.10
CA VAL A 101 -5.54 19.01 -9.82
C VAL A 101 -4.80 20.04 -8.96
N PHE A 102 -3.47 19.96 -8.90
CA PHE A 102 -2.66 20.89 -8.10
C PHE A 102 -2.78 22.32 -8.60
N GLU A 103 -2.72 22.53 -9.91
CA GLU A 103 -2.91 23.85 -10.54
C GLU A 103 -4.33 24.38 -10.29
N ALA A 104 -5.36 23.58 -10.55
CA ALA A 104 -6.76 23.96 -10.32
C ALA A 104 -7.03 24.39 -8.87
N VAL A 105 -6.45 23.67 -7.89
CA VAL A 105 -6.62 23.99 -6.47
C VAL A 105 -5.84 25.23 -6.04
N LYS A 106 -4.70 25.51 -6.68
CA LYS A 106 -3.96 26.75 -6.47
C LYS A 106 -4.76 27.94 -6.97
N ASP A 107 -5.27 27.87 -8.19
CA ASP A 107 -6.09 28.93 -8.79
C ASP A 107 -7.38 29.15 -7.98
N TYR A 108 -8.04 28.06 -7.57
CA TYR A 108 -9.19 28.12 -6.68
C TYR A 108 -8.85 28.78 -5.33
N SER A 109 -7.69 28.45 -4.74
CA SER A 109 -7.27 29.07 -3.49
C SER A 109 -7.06 30.57 -3.63
N ASP A 110 -6.57 31.04 -4.78
CA ASP A 110 -6.39 32.46 -5.07
C ASP A 110 -7.73 33.17 -5.35
N TYR A 111 -8.66 32.48 -6.02
CA TYR A 111 -10.05 32.92 -6.16
C TYR A 111 -10.73 33.10 -4.79
N VAL A 112 -10.66 32.11 -3.90
CA VAL A 112 -11.30 32.17 -2.57
C VAL A 112 -10.78 33.33 -1.72
N LYS A 113 -9.50 33.73 -1.87
CA LYS A 113 -8.94 34.92 -1.21
C LYS A 113 -9.54 36.23 -1.70
N GLN A 114 -10.09 36.27 -2.91
CA GLN A 114 -10.68 37.46 -3.52
C GLN A 114 -12.19 37.59 -3.24
N ILE A 115 -12.81 36.54 -2.67
CA ILE A 115 -14.22 36.59 -2.23
C ILE A 115 -14.35 37.55 -1.04
N ASP A 116 -15.47 38.28 -1.01
CA ASP A 116 -15.85 39.17 0.11
C ASP A 116 -15.75 38.44 1.47
N ASP A 117 -15.23 39.14 2.47
CA ASP A 117 -15.00 38.55 3.79
C ASP A 117 -16.28 37.99 4.42
N ASN A 118 -17.43 38.68 4.27
CA ASN A 118 -18.69 38.20 4.84
C ASN A 118 -19.19 36.95 4.14
N GLU A 119 -18.95 36.84 2.83
CA GLU A 119 -19.38 35.68 2.04
C GLU A 119 -18.48 34.47 2.32
N ARG A 120 -17.18 34.71 2.52
CA ARG A 120 -16.21 33.70 2.92
C ARG A 120 -16.42 33.20 4.35
N GLU A 121 -16.90 34.04 5.26
CA GLU A 121 -17.13 33.61 6.65
C GLU A 121 -18.23 32.54 6.78
N LYS A 122 -19.15 32.46 5.80
CA LYS A 122 -20.27 31.49 5.81
C LYS A 122 -19.84 30.03 5.72
N SER A 123 -18.62 29.74 5.24
CA SER A 123 -18.14 28.37 5.01
C SER A 123 -16.64 28.23 5.27
N ILE A 124 -16.10 29.06 6.17
CA ILE A 124 -14.66 29.18 6.38
C ILE A 124 -14.06 27.92 7.00
N HIS A 125 -14.73 27.30 7.97
CA HIS A 125 -14.31 26.04 8.57
C HIS A 125 -14.43 24.90 7.58
N LYS A 126 -15.55 24.81 6.84
CA LYS A 126 -15.72 23.79 5.78
C LYS A 126 -14.61 23.88 4.74
N TYR A 127 -14.34 25.07 4.22
CA TYR A 127 -13.24 25.29 3.27
C TYR A 127 -11.89 24.91 3.86
N THR A 128 -11.62 25.35 5.09
CA THR A 128 -10.37 25.06 5.79
C THR A 128 -10.16 23.55 5.92
N VAL A 129 -11.13 22.81 6.47
CA VAL A 129 -11.02 21.36 6.64
C VAL A 129 -10.85 20.65 5.31
N LEU A 130 -11.70 20.95 4.32
CA LEU A 130 -11.62 20.29 3.01
C LEU A 130 -10.29 20.59 2.30
N LYS A 131 -9.72 21.79 2.47
CA LYS A 131 -8.39 22.12 1.94
C LYS A 131 -7.29 21.26 2.58
N TYR A 132 -7.31 21.07 3.90
CA TYR A 132 -6.32 20.24 4.58
C TYR A 132 -6.48 18.74 4.24
N ILE A 133 -7.73 18.25 4.17
CA ILE A 133 -8.01 16.88 3.75
C ILE A 133 -7.55 16.66 2.29
N HIS A 134 -7.86 17.60 1.40
CA HIS A 134 -7.45 17.54 -0.01
C HIS A 134 -5.93 17.54 -0.16
N GLY A 135 -5.21 18.40 0.57
CA GLY A 135 -3.74 18.39 0.57
C GLY A 135 -3.15 17.03 0.97
N ARG A 136 -3.74 16.37 1.98
CA ARG A 136 -3.38 14.97 2.32
C ARG A 136 -3.77 13.99 1.22
N GLY A 137 -4.88 14.22 0.53
CA GLY A 137 -5.32 13.41 -0.61
C GLY A 137 -4.32 13.45 -1.77
N LEU A 138 -3.83 14.64 -2.14
CA LEU A 138 -2.77 14.83 -3.12
C LEU A 138 -1.47 14.12 -2.72
N GLN A 139 -1.09 14.19 -1.44
CA GLN A 139 0.07 13.46 -0.92
C GLN A 139 -0.12 11.94 -1.06
N GLN A 140 -1.29 11.41 -0.67
CA GLN A 140 -1.58 9.97 -0.81
C GLN A 140 -1.57 9.54 -2.28
N PHE A 141 -2.07 10.36 -3.20
CA PHE A 141 -2.02 10.07 -4.63
C PHE A 141 -0.58 9.96 -5.15
N LEU A 142 0.33 10.85 -4.75
CA LEU A 142 1.75 10.72 -5.08
C LEU A 142 2.41 9.48 -4.45
N GLU A 143 2.07 9.15 -3.21
CA GLU A 143 2.55 7.92 -2.55
C GLU A 143 2.11 6.67 -3.33
N ILE A 144 0.85 6.64 -3.79
CA ILE A 144 0.29 5.57 -4.62
C ILE A 144 1.07 5.44 -5.93
N ILE A 145 1.26 6.53 -6.68
CA ILE A 145 2.05 6.53 -7.92
C ILE A 145 3.47 6.05 -7.67
N THR A 146 4.12 6.54 -6.61
CA THR A 146 5.50 6.17 -6.25
C THR A 146 5.62 4.68 -5.96
N LEU A 147 4.68 4.12 -5.19
CA LEU A 147 4.66 2.69 -4.88
C LEU A 147 4.41 1.84 -6.14
N MET A 148 3.50 2.26 -7.01
CA MET A 148 3.25 1.57 -8.28
C MET A 148 4.46 1.58 -9.22
N LYS A 149 5.16 2.72 -9.35
CA LYS A 149 6.39 2.83 -10.15
C LYS A 149 7.53 1.96 -9.63
N ASN A 150 7.47 1.57 -8.36
CA ASN A 150 8.36 0.62 -7.73
C ASN A 150 7.71 -0.76 -7.58
N GLY A 151 6.65 -1.09 -8.29
CA GLY A 151 6.05 -2.43 -8.30
C GLY A 151 5.50 -2.92 -6.95
N PHE A 152 5.13 -2.01 -6.04
CA PHE A 152 4.54 -2.35 -4.74
C PHE A 152 3.01 -2.19 -4.79
N ALA A 153 2.33 -3.06 -5.56
CA ALA A 153 0.87 -3.00 -5.78
C ALA A 153 0.06 -3.02 -4.48
N ASP A 154 0.35 -3.96 -3.57
CA ASP A 154 -0.31 -4.08 -2.27
C ASP A 154 -0.13 -2.82 -1.42
N GLY A 155 1.09 -2.26 -1.43
CA GLY A 155 1.41 -1.02 -0.73
C GLY A 155 0.64 0.16 -1.31
N ALA A 156 0.58 0.27 -2.62
CA ALA A 156 -0.20 1.29 -3.32
C ALA A 156 -1.69 1.18 -2.98
N TYR A 157 -2.24 -0.04 -2.94
CA TYR A 157 -3.64 -0.26 -2.62
C TYR A 157 -4.00 0.07 -1.16
N SER A 158 -3.06 -0.21 -0.24
CA SER A 158 -3.13 0.25 1.16
C SER A 158 -3.16 1.78 1.27
N ARG A 159 -2.39 2.49 0.44
CA ARG A 159 -2.45 3.96 0.39
C ARG A 159 -3.76 4.46 -0.23
N TRP A 160 -4.28 3.77 -1.24
CA TRP A 160 -5.61 4.08 -1.76
C TRP A 160 -6.71 3.97 -0.69
N ARG A 161 -6.67 2.95 0.19
CA ARG A 161 -7.59 2.87 1.35
C ARG A 161 -7.56 4.16 2.17
N SER A 162 -6.39 4.70 2.46
CA SER A 162 -6.24 5.94 3.22
C SER A 162 -6.85 7.14 2.48
N LEU A 163 -6.64 7.22 1.16
CA LEU A 163 -7.26 8.23 0.30
C LEU A 163 -8.79 8.11 0.27
N TYR A 164 -9.31 6.89 0.21
CA TYR A 164 -10.74 6.60 0.31
C TYR A 164 -11.32 7.06 1.65
N GLU A 165 -10.67 6.74 2.77
CA GLU A 165 -11.10 7.19 4.10
C GLU A 165 -11.13 8.73 4.20
N LEU A 166 -10.14 9.42 3.63
CA LEU A 166 -10.14 10.90 3.54
C LEU A 166 -11.36 11.41 2.75
N ASN A 167 -11.68 10.78 1.62
CA ASN A 167 -12.82 11.17 0.80
C ASN A 167 -14.17 10.96 1.52
N ILE A 168 -14.30 9.89 2.31
CA ILE A 168 -15.49 9.66 3.15
C ILE A 168 -15.65 10.77 4.20
N ILE A 169 -14.57 11.12 4.90
CA ILE A 169 -14.60 12.21 5.89
C ILE A 169 -14.94 13.53 5.21
N ALA A 170 -14.32 13.85 4.08
CA ALA A 170 -14.62 15.05 3.30
C ALA A 170 -16.09 15.10 2.86
N SER A 171 -16.63 13.98 2.35
CA SER A 171 -18.02 13.88 1.89
C SER A 171 -19.00 14.10 3.05
N PHE A 172 -18.71 13.52 4.22
CA PHE A 172 -19.51 13.71 5.42
C PHE A 172 -19.51 15.18 5.87
N ILE A 173 -18.34 15.80 5.98
CA ILE A 173 -18.23 17.21 6.38
C ILE A 173 -18.90 18.11 5.35
N SER A 174 -18.76 17.81 4.04
CA SER A 174 -19.39 18.59 2.99
C SER A 174 -20.92 18.55 3.08
N LYS A 175 -21.50 17.38 3.38
CA LYS A 175 -22.94 17.18 3.54
C LYS A 175 -23.52 17.96 4.73
N TYR A 176 -22.87 17.88 5.90
CA TYR A 176 -23.41 18.45 7.13
C TYR A 176 -22.95 19.90 7.40
N GLY A 177 -21.97 20.40 6.65
CA GLY A 177 -21.66 21.80 6.60
C GLY A 177 -20.78 22.31 7.75
N GLU A 178 -20.95 23.60 8.05
CA GLU A 178 -20.00 24.41 8.81
C GLU A 178 -19.82 23.96 10.26
N GLU A 179 -20.91 23.65 10.97
CA GLU A 179 -20.85 23.22 12.39
C GLU A 179 -20.05 21.93 12.57
N VAL A 180 -20.18 20.97 11.64
CA VAL A 180 -19.41 19.73 11.65
C VAL A 180 -17.94 19.98 11.32
N ALA A 181 -17.66 20.91 10.40
CA ALA A 181 -16.30 21.29 10.07
C ALA A 181 -15.60 21.97 11.26
N GLU A 182 -16.30 22.85 11.97
CA GLU A 182 -15.79 23.48 13.20
C GLU A 182 -15.49 22.41 14.27
N ALA A 183 -16.42 21.50 14.53
CA ALA A 183 -16.22 20.39 15.47
C ALA A 183 -15.02 19.51 15.08
N TYR A 184 -14.84 19.22 13.78
CA TYR A 184 -13.68 18.49 13.27
C TYR A 184 -12.38 19.22 13.63
N ILE A 185 -12.30 20.53 13.37
CA ILE A 185 -11.15 21.36 13.73
C ILE A 185 -10.92 21.31 15.24
N SER A 186 -11.94 21.52 16.06
CA SER A 186 -11.77 21.52 17.53
C SER A 186 -11.26 20.19 18.10
N SER A 187 -11.52 19.07 17.41
CA SER A 187 -11.16 17.74 17.88
C SER A 187 -9.70 17.31 17.64
N HIS A 188 -8.90 18.10 16.88
CA HIS A 188 -7.58 17.67 16.39
C HIS A 188 -6.55 17.28 17.47
N ASN A 189 -6.66 17.83 18.69
CA ASN A 189 -5.77 17.55 19.81
C ASN A 189 -6.44 16.71 20.92
N THR A 190 -7.54 16.03 20.60
CA THR A 190 -8.28 15.20 21.56
C THR A 190 -7.98 13.72 21.34
N ASN A 191 -8.29 12.89 22.35
CA ASN A 191 -8.23 11.43 22.23
C ASN A 191 -9.49 10.82 21.56
N GLU A 192 -10.47 11.67 21.21
CA GLU A 192 -11.75 11.25 20.64
C GLU A 192 -11.69 11.26 19.12
N ARG A 193 -11.46 10.07 18.53
CA ARG A 193 -11.17 9.93 17.11
C ARG A 193 -12.27 10.45 16.17
N TYR A 194 -13.54 10.22 16.50
CA TYR A 194 -14.69 10.47 15.61
C TYR A 194 -15.87 11.17 16.29
N GLU A 195 -15.76 11.57 17.55
CA GLU A 195 -16.88 12.16 18.28
C GLU A 195 -17.31 13.52 17.73
N TRP A 196 -16.40 14.25 17.06
CA TRP A 196 -16.72 15.47 16.30
C TRP A 196 -17.88 15.28 15.32
N ALA A 197 -18.08 14.06 14.80
CA ALA A 197 -19.14 13.77 13.85
C ALA A 197 -20.55 13.87 14.48
N ARG A 198 -20.68 13.88 15.81
CA ARG A 198 -21.98 14.12 16.49
C ARG A 198 -22.57 15.48 16.21
N ALA A 199 -21.75 16.47 15.84
CA ALA A 199 -22.23 17.77 15.43
C ALA A 199 -23.21 17.71 14.23
N CYS A 200 -23.27 16.59 13.49
CA CYS A 200 -24.27 16.41 12.43
C CYS A 200 -25.71 16.29 12.94
N GLY A 201 -25.92 16.05 14.24
CA GLY A 201 -27.25 15.91 14.85
C GLY A 201 -28.01 14.62 14.51
N GLU A 202 -27.45 13.74 13.67
CA GLU A 202 -28.17 12.53 13.22
C GLU A 202 -27.75 11.21 13.90
N PHE A 203 -26.83 11.25 14.87
CA PHE A 203 -26.43 10.07 15.63
C PHE A 203 -27.26 9.92 16.91
N ASN A 204 -27.61 8.68 17.24
CA ASN A 204 -28.37 8.38 18.46
C ASN A 204 -27.54 8.69 19.72
N GLU A 205 -28.13 9.41 20.67
CA GLU A 205 -27.51 9.78 21.96
C GLU A 205 -27.06 8.57 22.79
N ILE A 206 -27.75 7.42 22.66
CA ILE A 206 -27.42 6.19 23.39
C ILE A 206 -26.14 5.55 22.85
N LYS A 207 -25.74 5.85 21.60
CA LYS A 207 -24.55 5.27 21.01
C LYS A 207 -23.31 5.84 21.69
N ARG A 208 -22.57 4.98 22.39
CA ARG A 208 -21.41 5.37 23.21
C ARG A 208 -20.24 5.96 22.41
N LEU A 209 -19.91 5.39 21.26
CA LEU A 209 -18.79 5.81 20.42
C LEU A 209 -19.17 5.83 18.94
N ILE A 210 -18.76 6.86 18.23
CA ILE A 210 -18.90 6.94 16.77
C ILE A 210 -17.74 6.17 16.11
N SER A 211 -18.07 5.27 15.18
CA SER A 211 -17.09 4.55 14.36
C SER A 211 -16.97 5.17 12.97
N PHE A 212 -15.88 4.87 12.26
CA PHE A 212 -15.72 5.25 10.86
C PHE A 212 -16.88 4.74 9.99
N ASN A 213 -17.40 3.54 10.27
CA ASN A 213 -18.51 2.96 9.52
C ASN A 213 -19.82 3.75 9.71
N ASP A 214 -20.01 4.36 10.88
CA ASP A 214 -21.17 5.22 11.15
C ASP A 214 -21.10 6.50 10.31
N ILE A 215 -19.91 7.11 10.22
CA ILE A 215 -19.64 8.27 9.36
C ILE A 215 -19.84 7.88 7.88
N ARG A 216 -19.26 6.75 7.45
CA ARG A 216 -19.35 6.26 6.07
C ARG A 216 -20.80 6.06 5.62
N ASN A 217 -21.64 5.49 6.46
CA ASN A 217 -23.05 5.25 6.13
C ASN A 217 -23.89 6.53 6.06
N LYS A 218 -23.41 7.64 6.64
CA LYS A 218 -24.09 8.94 6.64
C LYS A 218 -23.48 9.95 5.67
N ALA A 219 -22.29 9.69 5.14
CA ALA A 219 -21.65 10.50 4.12
C ALA A 219 -22.46 10.49 2.82
N ASP A 220 -22.45 11.60 2.08
CA ASP A 220 -23.02 11.66 0.73
C ASP A 220 -22.03 11.05 -0.28
N PHE A 221 -21.92 9.72 -0.24
CA PHE A 221 -20.96 8.95 -1.02
C PHE A 221 -21.54 7.57 -1.35
N PRO A 222 -21.33 7.01 -2.56
CA PRO A 222 -21.85 5.70 -2.96
C PRO A 222 -21.09 4.55 -2.26
N SER A 223 -21.16 4.48 -0.93
CA SER A 223 -20.34 3.59 -0.11
C SER A 223 -20.58 2.10 -0.38
N ASP A 224 -21.76 1.72 -0.83
CA ASP A 224 -22.07 0.34 -1.22
C ASP A 224 -21.33 -0.10 -2.48
N LEU A 225 -21.15 0.80 -3.46
CA LEU A 225 -20.38 0.52 -4.69
C LEU A 225 -18.91 0.21 -4.35
N TRP A 226 -18.36 0.93 -3.38
CA TRP A 226 -16.95 0.82 -2.99
C TRP A 226 -16.69 -0.17 -1.85
N LYS A 227 -17.74 -0.75 -1.26
CA LYS A 227 -17.64 -1.59 -0.06
C LYS A 227 -16.69 -2.76 -0.25
N HIS A 228 -16.80 -3.46 -1.39
CA HIS A 228 -15.95 -4.60 -1.68
C HIS A 228 -14.49 -4.19 -1.85
N GLN A 229 -14.23 -3.14 -2.63
CA GLN A 229 -12.89 -2.64 -2.87
C GLN A 229 -12.23 -2.14 -1.58
N TYR A 230 -12.96 -1.37 -0.77
CA TYR A 230 -12.49 -0.96 0.55
C TYR A 230 -12.18 -2.15 1.46
N GLN A 231 -13.00 -3.20 1.44
CA GLN A 231 -12.73 -4.42 2.21
C GLN A 231 -11.43 -5.11 1.74
N LEU A 232 -11.23 -5.29 0.43
CA LEU A 232 -10.01 -5.87 -0.11
C LEU A 232 -8.77 -5.05 0.28
N ALA A 233 -8.84 -3.72 0.18
CA ALA A 233 -7.74 -2.85 0.58
C ALA A 233 -7.47 -2.92 2.10
N ASN A 234 -8.48 -3.21 2.92
CA ASN A 234 -8.28 -3.49 4.34
C ASN A 234 -7.56 -4.83 4.54
N GLU A 235 -7.98 -5.88 3.83
CA GLU A 235 -7.43 -7.22 3.93
C GLU A 235 -5.93 -7.22 3.62
N VAL A 236 -5.49 -6.52 2.57
CA VAL A 236 -4.08 -6.40 2.17
C VAL A 236 -3.17 -5.83 3.28
N VAL A 237 -3.72 -5.05 4.22
CA VAL A 237 -2.96 -4.44 5.33
C VAL A 237 -2.97 -5.29 6.59
N HIS A 238 -4.03 -6.06 6.82
CA HIS A 238 -4.19 -6.81 8.05
C HIS A 238 -3.54 -8.20 7.94
N PRO A 239 -2.87 -8.70 9.01
CA PRO A 239 -2.25 -10.03 9.05
C PRO A 239 -3.31 -11.15 9.21
N SER A 240 -4.42 -11.03 8.48
CA SER A 240 -5.46 -12.04 8.38
C SER A 240 -5.05 -13.12 7.39
N SER A 241 -5.70 -14.28 7.44
CA SER A 241 -5.48 -15.33 6.44
C SER A 241 -5.77 -14.81 5.03
N GLN A 242 -6.86 -14.05 4.87
CA GLN A 242 -7.24 -13.41 3.61
C GLN A 242 -6.13 -12.47 3.11
N GLY A 243 -5.66 -11.55 3.96
CA GLY A 243 -4.55 -10.64 3.60
C GLY A 243 -3.22 -11.32 3.34
N THR A 244 -3.01 -12.51 3.91
CA THR A 244 -1.79 -13.30 3.72
C THR A 244 -1.79 -14.00 2.36
N PHE A 245 -2.94 -14.55 1.93
CA PHE A 245 -3.03 -15.37 0.72
C PHE A 245 -3.63 -14.66 -0.50
N ASN A 246 -4.48 -13.64 -0.32
CA ASN A 246 -5.12 -12.88 -1.40
C ASN A 246 -4.38 -11.56 -1.64
N ARG A 247 -3.14 -11.66 -2.11
CA ARG A 247 -2.26 -10.52 -2.40
C ARG A 247 -2.55 -9.98 -3.81
N LEU A 248 -2.66 -8.66 -3.94
CA LEU A 248 -2.93 -8.00 -5.22
C LEU A 248 -1.76 -8.16 -6.20
N GLY A 249 -0.53 -8.20 -5.68
CA GLY A 249 0.69 -8.37 -6.47
C GLY A 249 1.06 -9.82 -6.81
N THR A 250 0.16 -10.79 -6.57
CA THR A 250 0.42 -12.21 -6.82
C THR A 250 -0.56 -12.75 -7.86
N MET A 251 -0.05 -13.38 -8.91
CA MET A 251 -0.87 -14.00 -9.95
C MET A 251 -1.60 -15.26 -9.43
N ILE A 252 -2.80 -15.50 -9.94
CA ILE A 252 -3.72 -16.58 -9.54
C ILE A 252 -3.26 -17.93 -10.14
N ASP A 253 -2.11 -18.43 -9.72
CA ASP A 253 -1.66 -19.85 -9.80
C ASP A 253 -0.20 -20.02 -9.38
N GLU A 254 0.46 -18.96 -8.91
CA GLU A 254 1.85 -19.07 -8.48
C GLU A 254 1.94 -19.61 -7.05
N ASN A 255 2.53 -20.80 -6.90
CA ASN A 255 3.01 -21.32 -5.60
C ASN A 255 4.23 -20.53 -5.05
N LYS A 256 4.40 -19.27 -5.46
CA LYS A 256 5.49 -18.38 -5.08
C LYS A 256 4.91 -17.19 -4.34
N ILE A 257 5.62 -16.77 -3.29
CA ILE A 257 5.26 -15.57 -2.55
C ILE A 257 5.94 -14.40 -3.26
N THR A 258 5.16 -13.43 -3.73
CA THR A 258 5.68 -12.15 -4.20
C THR A 258 6.24 -11.38 -3.00
N VAL A 259 7.56 -11.25 -2.96
CA VAL A 259 8.30 -10.60 -1.85
C VAL A 259 8.90 -9.24 -2.23
N GLY A 260 8.65 -8.75 -3.44
CA GLY A 260 9.29 -7.55 -3.96
C GLY A 260 8.53 -6.92 -5.15
N HIS A 261 9.28 -6.27 -6.03
CA HIS A 261 8.78 -5.53 -7.19
C HIS A 261 7.99 -6.42 -8.17
N THR A 262 6.77 -6.02 -8.51
CA THR A 262 5.90 -6.68 -9.50
C THR A 262 5.13 -5.65 -10.34
N ASP A 263 4.92 -5.94 -11.62
CA ASP A 263 4.02 -5.18 -12.52
C ASP A 263 2.56 -5.64 -12.40
N TYR A 264 2.30 -6.76 -11.72
CA TYR A 264 0.96 -7.30 -11.54
C TYR A 264 0.18 -6.53 -10.47
N GLY A 265 -1.11 -6.31 -10.71
CA GLY A 265 -2.01 -5.66 -9.75
C GLY A 265 -1.91 -4.13 -9.68
N LEU A 266 -1.17 -3.48 -10.58
CA LEU A 266 -1.02 -2.01 -10.61
C LEU A 266 -2.29 -1.27 -11.08
N THR A 267 -3.17 -1.93 -11.84
CA THR A 267 -4.39 -1.34 -12.40
C THR A 267 -5.34 -0.78 -11.35
N THR A 268 -5.67 -1.60 -10.35
CA THR A 268 -6.65 -1.28 -9.30
C THR A 268 -6.28 -0.02 -8.50
N PRO A 269 -5.07 0.11 -7.92
CA PRO A 269 -4.68 1.36 -7.25
C PRO A 269 -4.60 2.55 -8.21
N GLY A 270 -4.23 2.35 -9.48
CA GLY A 270 -4.21 3.41 -10.50
C GLY A 270 -5.59 4.03 -10.75
N GLU A 271 -6.56 3.20 -11.17
CA GLU A 271 -7.93 3.64 -11.43
C GLU A 271 -8.59 4.23 -10.18
N HIS A 272 -8.58 3.48 -9.07
CA HIS A 272 -9.38 3.88 -7.92
C HIS A 272 -8.85 5.16 -7.28
N SER A 273 -7.53 5.37 -7.31
CA SER A 273 -6.94 6.61 -6.78
C SER A 273 -7.28 7.83 -7.64
N ALA A 274 -7.35 7.67 -8.97
CA ALA A 274 -7.81 8.73 -9.87
C ALA A 274 -9.26 9.10 -9.60
N ILE A 275 -10.17 8.12 -9.54
CA ILE A 275 -11.59 8.36 -9.24
C ILE A 275 -11.75 9.06 -7.89
N THR A 276 -11.06 8.57 -6.86
CA THR A 276 -11.18 9.11 -5.50
C THR A 276 -10.61 10.53 -5.40
N LEU A 277 -9.50 10.82 -6.09
CA LEU A 277 -8.93 12.17 -6.12
C LEU A 277 -9.84 13.16 -6.85
N ALA A 278 -10.46 12.76 -7.97
CA ALA A 278 -11.41 13.59 -8.70
C ALA A 278 -12.60 13.98 -7.80
N GLN A 279 -13.19 13.00 -7.11
CA GLN A 279 -14.29 13.22 -6.16
C GLN A 279 -13.88 14.16 -5.02
N LEU A 280 -12.75 13.89 -4.38
CA LEU A 280 -12.24 14.71 -3.29
C LEU A 280 -11.96 16.16 -3.75
N THR A 281 -11.48 16.33 -4.97
CA THR A 281 -11.26 17.65 -5.58
C THR A 281 -12.57 18.40 -5.81
N GLY A 282 -13.60 17.71 -6.32
CA GLY A 282 -14.94 18.29 -6.46
C GLY A 282 -15.52 18.83 -5.15
N LEU A 283 -15.37 18.08 -4.05
CA LEU A 283 -15.84 18.53 -2.74
C LEU A 283 -15.20 19.85 -2.29
N LEU A 284 -13.89 20.02 -2.54
CA LEU A 284 -13.20 21.28 -2.23
C LEU A 284 -13.61 22.43 -3.16
N LEU A 285 -13.61 22.19 -4.46
CA LEU A 285 -13.84 23.22 -5.49
C LEU A 285 -15.29 23.75 -5.50
N THR A 286 -16.22 23.02 -4.88
CA THR A 286 -17.63 23.42 -4.75
C THR A 286 -17.96 24.17 -3.45
N VAL A 287 -17.01 24.36 -2.52
CA VAL A 287 -17.28 25.13 -1.29
C VAL A 287 -17.68 26.57 -1.60
N TYR A 288 -16.96 27.21 -2.52
CA TYR A 288 -17.28 28.50 -3.09
C TYR A 288 -17.37 28.35 -4.61
N PRO A 289 -18.55 28.07 -5.17
CA PRO A 289 -18.67 27.71 -6.56
C PRO A 289 -18.33 28.89 -7.50
N SER A 290 -17.57 28.60 -8.56
CA SER A 290 -17.29 29.52 -9.67
C SER A 290 -17.33 28.78 -11.01
N GLY A 291 -17.45 29.53 -12.11
CA GLY A 291 -17.42 28.94 -13.45
C GLY A 291 -16.12 28.16 -13.70
N ASP A 292 -14.97 28.75 -13.33
CA ASP A 292 -13.66 28.13 -13.48
C ASP A 292 -13.52 26.85 -12.64
N ALA A 293 -14.04 26.86 -11.41
CA ALA A 293 -14.06 25.67 -10.55
C ALA A 293 -14.88 24.52 -11.19
N LEU A 294 -16.05 24.83 -11.77
CA LEU A 294 -16.88 23.83 -12.45
C LEU A 294 -16.22 23.27 -13.71
N VAL A 295 -15.53 24.13 -14.49
CA VAL A 295 -14.75 23.69 -15.66
C VAL A 295 -13.62 22.76 -15.22
N ALA A 296 -12.88 23.11 -14.17
CA ALA A 296 -11.81 22.28 -13.63
C ALA A 296 -12.33 20.91 -13.15
N ILE A 297 -13.44 20.87 -12.41
CA ILE A 297 -14.07 19.60 -11.98
C ILE A 297 -14.42 18.73 -13.19
N ASN A 298 -15.06 19.29 -14.22
CA ASN A 298 -15.43 18.54 -15.42
C ASN A 298 -14.21 18.02 -16.18
N MET A 299 -13.17 18.84 -16.31
CA MET A 299 -11.91 18.45 -16.94
C MET A 299 -11.24 17.29 -16.19
N ILE A 300 -11.17 17.37 -14.85
CA ILE A 300 -10.58 16.34 -14.00
C ILE A 300 -11.37 15.03 -14.09
N ASN A 301 -12.71 15.09 -14.08
CA ASN A 301 -13.54 13.89 -14.25
C ASN A 301 -13.33 13.22 -15.60
N LYS A 302 -13.26 13.97 -16.71
CA LYS A 302 -12.93 13.41 -18.03
C LYS A 302 -11.53 12.80 -18.06
N TRP A 303 -10.59 13.37 -17.32
CA TRP A 303 -9.23 12.83 -17.24
C TRP A 303 -9.16 11.49 -16.49
N VAL A 304 -10.13 11.18 -15.63
CA VAL A 304 -10.22 9.85 -15.01
C VAL A 304 -10.37 8.76 -16.08
N ASP A 305 -11.15 9.01 -17.14
CA ASP A 305 -11.33 8.03 -18.21
C ASP A 305 -10.03 7.83 -19.02
N VAL A 306 -9.24 8.88 -19.21
CA VAL A 306 -7.89 8.78 -19.79
C VAL A 306 -6.98 7.91 -18.91
N VAL A 307 -7.00 8.10 -17.59
CA VAL A 307 -6.23 7.25 -16.66
C VAL A 307 -6.69 5.80 -16.80
N ARG A 308 -7.99 5.54 -16.72
CA ARG A 308 -8.57 4.19 -16.83
C ARG A 308 -8.18 3.52 -18.14
N GLU A 309 -8.31 4.22 -19.25
CA GLU A 309 -7.89 3.74 -20.57
C GLU A 309 -6.43 3.29 -20.57
N GLN A 310 -5.52 4.14 -20.08
CA GLN A 310 -4.09 3.81 -20.11
C GLN A 310 -3.76 2.61 -19.21
N TYR A 311 -4.32 2.52 -17.99
CA TYR A 311 -4.06 1.38 -17.11
C TYR A 311 -4.65 0.08 -17.66
N PHE A 312 -5.89 0.11 -18.18
CA PHE A 312 -6.59 -1.10 -18.63
C PHE A 312 -5.98 -1.64 -19.92
N LYS A 313 -5.70 -0.77 -20.91
CA LYS A 313 -5.01 -1.18 -22.14
C LYS A 313 -3.61 -1.72 -21.87
N THR A 314 -2.90 -1.14 -20.91
CA THR A 314 -1.56 -1.62 -20.52
C THR A 314 -1.66 -2.99 -19.88
N HIS A 315 -2.58 -3.19 -18.93
CA HIS A 315 -2.85 -4.49 -18.31
C HIS A 315 -3.16 -5.57 -19.35
N ASP A 316 -4.12 -5.30 -20.24
CA ASP A 316 -4.57 -6.28 -21.24
C ASP A 316 -3.51 -6.62 -22.29
N PHE A 317 -2.52 -5.75 -22.47
CA PHE A 317 -1.35 -5.96 -23.32
C PHE A 317 -0.28 -6.81 -22.63
N ILE A 318 0.03 -6.53 -21.35
CA ILE A 318 1.07 -7.23 -20.59
C ILE A 318 0.59 -8.62 -20.14
N PHE A 319 -0.68 -8.73 -19.74
CA PHE A 319 -1.31 -9.95 -19.23
C PHE A 319 -2.44 -10.39 -20.18
N PRO A 320 -2.11 -10.99 -21.35
CA PRO A 320 -3.11 -11.32 -22.37
C PRO A 320 -4.07 -12.43 -21.94
N ASP A 321 -3.65 -13.29 -21.00
CA ASP A 321 -4.40 -14.45 -20.51
C ASP A 321 -5.42 -14.10 -19.41
N ASP A 322 -5.29 -12.90 -18.82
CA ASP A 322 -6.25 -12.41 -17.83
C ASP A 322 -7.57 -11.96 -18.46
N ALA A 323 -8.60 -11.87 -17.63
CA ALA A 323 -9.87 -11.27 -18.03
C ALA A 323 -9.64 -9.83 -18.52
N LYS A 324 -10.09 -9.53 -19.74
CA LYS A 324 -9.93 -8.20 -20.34
C LYS A 324 -10.64 -7.14 -19.49
N LEU A 325 -9.90 -6.09 -19.18
CA LEU A 325 -10.40 -4.94 -18.44
C LEU A 325 -10.92 -3.85 -19.39
N TRP A 326 -10.27 -3.69 -20.54
CA TRP A 326 -10.68 -2.71 -21.55
C TRP A 326 -11.72 -3.28 -22.51
N ASP A 327 -12.80 -2.53 -22.74
CA ASP A 327 -13.80 -2.79 -23.76
C ASP A 327 -13.94 -1.54 -24.63
N ASP A 328 -13.79 -1.68 -25.96
CA ASP A 328 -13.89 -0.57 -26.91
C ASP A 328 -15.28 0.08 -26.93
N ILE A 329 -16.31 -0.58 -26.40
CA ILE A 329 -17.66 -0.02 -26.20
C ILE A 329 -17.68 1.03 -25.07
N MET A 330 -16.69 1.05 -24.17
CA MET A 330 -16.59 2.08 -23.12
C MET A 330 -16.39 3.50 -23.69
N ASN A 331 -15.91 3.62 -24.93
CA ASN A 331 -15.76 4.91 -25.64
C ASN A 331 -17.03 5.40 -26.35
N SER A 332 -18.03 4.55 -26.62
CA SER A 332 -19.17 4.93 -27.47
C SER A 332 -20.20 5.85 -26.79
N ASN A 333 -20.16 5.98 -25.46
CA ASN A 333 -21.07 6.87 -24.71
C ASN A 333 -20.63 8.35 -24.72
N GLU A 334 -19.50 8.71 -25.33
CA GLU A 334 -19.10 10.12 -25.52
C GLU A 334 -19.52 10.70 -26.87
N SER A 335 -20.03 9.87 -27.80
CA SER A 335 -20.47 10.33 -29.14
C SER A 335 -21.97 10.63 -29.25
N GLU A 336 -22.74 10.37 -28.18
CA GLU A 336 -24.16 10.72 -28.08
C GLU A 336 -24.44 11.36 -26.71
N ILE A 337 -24.18 12.67 -26.58
CA ILE A 337 -24.93 13.65 -25.75
C ILE A 337 -24.49 15.07 -26.14
#